data_AF-A0A6G2D8K4-F1
#
_entry.id   AF-A0A6G2D8K4-F1
#
_cell.length_a   1.000
_cell.length_b   1.000
_cell.length_c   1.000
_cell.angle_alpha   90.00
_cell.angle_beta   90.00
_cell.angle_gamma   90.00
#
_symmetry.space_group_name_H-M   'P 1'
#
loop_
_entity.id
_entity.type
_entity.pdbx_description
1 polymer ?
#
loop_
_entity_poly.entity_id
_entity_poly.type
_entity_poly.pdbx_seq_one_letter_code
_entity_poly.pdbx_strand_id
1 'polypeptide(L)'
;MKEERRQFFERVDGNQCRDYILSHCSKDYEKVKSSLERLMDNRFMFDSPWDMESCSKIHQIQPMVWDQVFEDDPEWAYMLNRQEYLLQFMIGYVVEGDKDYIQKCKFFLFDWIEQVREFSPQSLMTRTLDTGIRSFSWLKLLLLLLKFDMLEEKEL
;
A
#
# COMPACT_ATOMS: atom_id res chain seq x y z
N MET A 1 24.23 -7.15 -9.09
CA MET A 1 22.93 -6.45 -8.86
C MET A 1 21.77 -6.85 -9.78
N LYS A 2 21.79 -6.68 -11.12
CA LYS A 2 20.63 -7.09 -11.96
C LYS A 2 20.39 -8.60 -11.98
N GLU A 3 21.47 -9.39 -12.08
CA GLU A 3 21.39 -10.86 -12.12
C GLU A 3 20.99 -11.47 -10.77
N GLU A 4 21.55 -11.00 -9.65
CA GLU A 4 21.19 -11.47 -8.31
C GLU A 4 19.74 -11.11 -7.94
N ARG A 5 19.25 -9.93 -8.35
CA ARG A 5 17.85 -9.54 -8.21
C ARG A 5 16.95 -10.49 -9.02
N ARG A 6 17.35 -10.83 -10.24
CA ARG A 6 16.61 -11.78 -11.09
C ARG A 6 16.44 -13.13 -10.41
N GLN A 7 17.54 -13.69 -9.88
CA GLN A 7 17.52 -14.98 -9.18
C GLN A 7 16.67 -14.98 -7.91
N PHE A 8 16.69 -13.91 -7.11
CA PHE A 8 15.84 -13.81 -5.91
C PHE A 8 14.35 -13.86 -6.25
N PHE A 9 13.95 -13.22 -7.36
CA PHE A 9 12.54 -13.15 -7.75
C PHE A 9 12.10 -14.20 -8.77
N GLU A 10 12.96 -15.07 -9.26
CA GLU A 10 12.62 -16.12 -10.24
C GLU A 10 11.47 -17.03 -9.78
N ARG A 11 11.27 -17.16 -8.46
CA ARG A 11 10.19 -17.96 -7.87
C ARG A 11 8.80 -17.32 -7.92
N VAL A 12 8.71 -16.02 -8.20
CA VAL A 12 7.44 -15.30 -8.29
C VAL A 12 7.09 -15.14 -9.76
N ASP A 13 6.08 -15.86 -10.23
CA ASP A 13 5.53 -15.70 -11.57
C ASP A 13 4.21 -14.90 -11.48
N GLY A 14 4.20 -13.71 -12.07
CA GLY A 14 3.02 -12.83 -12.06
C GLY A 14 1.80 -13.44 -12.74
N ASN A 15 1.99 -14.23 -13.81
CA ASN A 15 0.88 -14.89 -14.50
C ASN A 15 0.31 -16.00 -13.63
N GLN A 16 1.17 -16.80 -12.99
CA GLN A 16 0.73 -17.83 -12.05
C GLN A 16 -0.02 -17.20 -10.86
N CYS A 17 0.48 -16.09 -10.31
CA CYS A 17 -0.20 -15.36 -9.25
C CYS A 17 -1.59 -14.87 -9.70
N ARG A 18 -1.68 -14.26 -10.89
CA ARG A 18 -2.94 -13.80 -11.47
C ARG A 18 -3.94 -14.94 -11.63
N ASP A 19 -3.53 -16.03 -12.26
CA ASP A 19 -4.39 -17.18 -12.51
C ASP A 19 -4.87 -17.81 -11.20
N TYR A 20 -3.99 -17.88 -10.20
CA TYR A 20 -4.37 -18.35 -8.86
C TYR A 20 -5.44 -17.45 -8.22
N ILE A 21 -5.23 -16.13 -8.24
CA ILE A 21 -6.18 -15.17 -7.65
C ILE A 21 -7.55 -15.27 -8.33
N LEU A 22 -7.59 -15.28 -9.67
CA LEU A 22 -8.84 -15.34 -10.41
C LEU A 22 -9.56 -16.69 -10.24
N SER A 23 -8.82 -17.79 -10.12
CA SER A 23 -9.40 -19.13 -10.00
C SER A 23 -9.86 -19.48 -8.58
N HIS A 24 -9.16 -18.99 -7.54
CA HIS A 24 -9.36 -19.45 -6.17
C HIS A 24 -9.75 -18.33 -5.18
N CYS A 25 -9.41 -17.08 -5.48
CA CYS A 25 -9.58 -15.95 -4.57
C CYS A 25 -10.45 -14.83 -5.16
N SER A 26 -11.26 -15.12 -6.17
CA SER A 26 -12.04 -14.11 -6.92
C SER A 26 -12.89 -13.23 -6.00
N LYS A 27 -13.57 -13.80 -4.99
CA LYS A 27 -14.38 -13.03 -4.04
C LYS A 27 -13.58 -12.05 -3.20
N ASP A 28 -12.37 -12.42 -2.80
CA ASP A 28 -11.49 -11.53 -2.03
C ASP A 28 -10.88 -10.47 -2.96
N TYR A 29 -10.60 -10.83 -4.21
CA TYR A 29 -10.16 -9.88 -5.22
C TYR A 29 -11.21 -8.80 -5.51
N GLU A 30 -12.50 -9.13 -5.58
CA GLU A 30 -13.56 -8.12 -5.75
C GLU A 30 -13.56 -7.06 -4.64
N LYS A 31 -13.25 -7.46 -3.40
CA LYS A 31 -13.10 -6.51 -2.27
C LYS A 31 -11.88 -5.61 -2.46
N VAL A 32 -10.75 -6.19 -2.86
CA VAL A 32 -9.53 -5.44 -3.19
C VAL A 32 -9.80 -4.45 -4.32
N LYS A 33 -10.47 -4.89 -5.39
CA LYS A 33 -10.84 -4.04 -6.52
C LYS A 33 -11.72 -2.88 -6.11
N SER A 34 -12.78 -3.13 -5.34
CA SER A 34 -13.64 -2.08 -4.79
C SER A 34 -12.85 -1.08 -3.91
N SER A 35 -11.91 -1.58 -3.10
CA SER A 35 -11.02 -0.74 -2.30
C SER A 35 -10.11 0.13 -3.16
N LEU A 36 -9.52 -0.43 -4.21
CA LEU A 36 -8.69 0.32 -5.16
C LEU A 36 -9.47 1.44 -5.84
N GLU A 37 -10.72 1.23 -6.26
CA GLU A 37 -11.57 2.29 -6.83
C GLU A 37 -11.71 3.51 -5.90
N ARG A 38 -11.72 3.30 -4.59
CA ARG A 38 -11.74 4.37 -3.59
C ARG A 38 -10.37 4.99 -3.41
N LEU A 39 -9.33 4.17 -3.24
CA LEU A 39 -7.97 4.62 -2.99
C LEU A 39 -7.39 5.42 -4.16
N MET A 40 -7.78 5.12 -5.41
CA MET A 40 -7.41 5.91 -6.59
C MET A 40 -7.87 7.37 -6.47
N ASP A 41 -8.95 7.63 -5.74
CA ASP A 41 -9.54 8.95 -5.46
C ASP A 41 -9.21 9.48 -4.04
N ASN A 42 -8.18 8.93 -3.39
CA ASN A 42 -7.80 9.23 -2.00
C ASN A 42 -8.96 9.10 -1.00
N ARG A 43 -9.88 8.17 -1.25
CA ARG A 43 -10.93 7.80 -0.32
C ARG A 43 -10.50 6.55 0.44
N PHE A 44 -10.32 6.68 1.74
CA PHE A 44 -9.81 5.63 2.62
C PHE A 44 -10.94 5.06 3.47
N MET A 45 -10.93 3.75 3.62
CA MET A 45 -11.81 2.98 4.50
C MET A 45 -11.00 1.79 5.01
N PHE A 46 -11.04 1.55 6.31
CA PHE A 46 -10.24 0.53 6.98
C PHE A 46 -11.18 -0.57 7.51
N ASP A 47 -11.72 -1.37 6.60
CA ASP A 47 -12.70 -2.43 6.88
C ASP A 47 -12.15 -3.85 6.66
N SER A 48 -10.83 -4.00 6.54
CA SER A 48 -10.18 -5.31 6.40
C SER A 48 -10.34 -6.12 7.70
N PRO A 49 -10.52 -7.45 7.63
CA PRO A 49 -10.55 -8.31 8.81
C PRO A 49 -9.28 -8.26 9.68
N TRP A 50 -8.19 -7.73 9.14
CA TRP A 50 -6.89 -7.62 9.81
C TRP A 50 -6.56 -6.19 10.23
N ASP A 51 -7.42 -5.21 9.92
CA ASP A 51 -7.24 -3.85 10.42
C ASP A 51 -7.37 -3.86 11.94
N MET A 52 -6.35 -3.34 12.64
CA MET A 52 -6.39 -3.39 14.11
C MET A 52 -7.48 -2.48 14.69
N GLU A 53 -7.92 -1.48 13.92
CA GLU A 53 -8.99 -0.56 14.30
C GLU A 53 -9.92 -0.40 13.09
N SER A 54 -10.94 -1.26 13.02
CA SER A 54 -11.85 -1.28 11.88
C SER A 54 -12.75 -0.04 11.88
N CYS A 55 -12.76 0.67 10.76
CA CYS A 55 -13.59 1.83 10.51
C CYS A 55 -14.25 1.73 9.12
N SER A 56 -15.58 1.55 9.12
CA SER A 56 -16.40 1.50 7.91
C SER A 56 -16.78 2.88 7.36
N LYS A 57 -16.35 3.97 8.00
CA LYS A 57 -16.56 5.33 7.49
C LYS A 57 -15.51 5.63 6.43
N ILE A 58 -15.98 6.16 5.30
CA ILE A 58 -15.10 6.61 4.22
C ILE A 58 -14.67 8.05 4.51
N HIS A 59 -13.37 8.29 4.49
CA HIS A 59 -12.79 9.63 4.59
C HIS A 59 -11.96 9.94 3.36
N GLN A 60 -12.14 11.13 2.79
CA GLN A 60 -11.36 11.59 1.64
C GLN A 60 -10.30 12.59 2.11
N ILE A 61 -9.07 12.45 1.59
CA ILE A 61 -7.97 13.36 1.88
C ILE A 61 -7.43 13.94 0.58
N GLN A 62 -7.70 15.23 0.33
CA GLN A 62 -7.17 15.98 -0.81
C GLN A 62 -6.96 17.46 -0.41
N PRO A 63 -5.72 17.99 -0.41
CA PRO A 63 -4.43 17.29 -0.64
C PRO A 63 -4.09 16.30 0.48
N MET A 64 -3.08 15.44 0.27
CA MET A 64 -2.63 14.48 1.30
C MET A 64 -2.12 15.20 2.55
N VAL A 65 -2.65 14.81 3.70
CA VAL A 65 -2.27 15.25 5.04
C VAL A 65 -2.18 14.00 5.91
N TRP A 66 -0.96 13.65 6.35
CA TRP A 66 -0.68 12.36 6.97
C TRP A 66 -1.00 12.30 8.47
N ASP A 67 -1.19 13.44 9.12
CA ASP A 67 -1.60 13.54 10.53
C ASP A 67 -3.09 13.94 10.69
N GLN A 68 -3.88 13.82 9.62
CA GLN A 68 -5.31 14.11 9.64
C GLN A 68 -6.04 13.18 10.62
N VAL A 69 -6.68 13.79 11.61
CA VAL A 69 -7.58 13.12 12.56
C VAL A 69 -9.03 13.33 12.14
N PHE A 70 -9.85 12.29 12.27
CA PHE A 70 -11.29 12.38 12.09
C PHE A 70 -11.98 12.00 13.40
N GLU A 71 -13.10 12.67 13.71
CA GLU A 71 -13.97 12.32 14.86
C GLU A 71 -13.22 12.30 16.22
N ASP A 72 -12.17 13.11 16.35
CA ASP A 72 -11.28 13.18 17.53
C ASP A 72 -10.62 11.83 17.92
N ASP A 73 -10.55 10.88 17.00
CA ASP A 73 -9.93 9.56 17.20
C ASP A 73 -8.59 9.44 16.46
N PRO A 74 -7.45 9.38 17.18
CA PRO A 74 -6.14 9.25 16.56
C PRO A 74 -5.89 7.88 15.91
N GLU A 75 -6.68 6.84 16.24
CA GLU A 75 -6.49 5.51 15.66
C GLU A 75 -6.69 5.49 14.14
N TRP A 76 -7.53 6.38 13.61
CA TRP A 76 -7.67 6.53 12.17
C TRP A 76 -6.37 7.03 11.50
N ALA A 77 -5.72 8.03 12.10
CA ALA A 77 -4.44 8.56 11.58
C ALA A 77 -3.34 7.51 11.66
N TYR A 78 -3.32 6.71 12.72
CA TYR A 78 -2.39 5.59 12.83
C TYR A 78 -2.63 4.53 11.75
N MET A 79 -3.89 4.16 11.47
CA MET A 79 -4.25 3.24 10.38
C MET A 79 -3.76 3.76 9.01
N LEU A 80 -3.94 5.06 8.73
CA LEU A 80 -3.42 5.70 7.53
C LEU A 80 -1.90 5.51 7.42
N ASN A 81 -1.17 5.70 8.52
CA ASN A 81 0.29 5.65 8.53
C ASN A 81 0.89 4.23 8.59
N ARG A 82 0.11 3.18 8.86
CA ARG A 82 0.57 1.79 8.70
C ARG A 82 0.78 1.41 7.23
N GLN A 83 0.04 2.05 6.32
CA GLN A 83 0.16 1.91 4.87
C GLN A 83 0.14 0.45 4.34
N GLU A 84 -0.45 -0.48 5.09
CA GLU A 84 -0.61 -1.88 4.65
C GLU A 84 -1.49 -1.98 3.40
N TYR A 85 -2.47 -1.07 3.28
CA TYR A 85 -3.36 -0.96 2.13
C TYR A 85 -2.60 -0.74 0.82
N LEU A 86 -1.36 -0.26 0.85
CA LEU A 86 -0.56 -0.09 -0.36
C LEU A 86 -0.28 -1.41 -1.09
N LEU A 87 -0.26 -2.54 -0.38
CA LEU A 87 -0.11 -3.87 -1.00
C LEU A 87 -1.28 -4.21 -1.93
N GLN A 88 -2.46 -3.60 -1.73
CA GLN A 88 -3.61 -3.80 -2.60
C GLN A 88 -3.32 -3.32 -4.04
N PHE A 89 -2.53 -2.26 -4.22
CA PHE A 89 -2.15 -1.78 -5.55
C PHE A 89 -1.33 -2.80 -6.32
N MET A 90 -0.46 -3.54 -5.63
CA MET A 90 0.30 -4.62 -6.26
C MET A 90 -0.60 -5.77 -6.70
N ILE A 91 -1.61 -6.10 -5.88
CA ILE A 91 -2.62 -7.13 -6.24
C ILE A 91 -3.40 -6.67 -7.48
N GLY A 92 -3.90 -5.43 -7.49
CA GLY A 92 -4.60 -4.85 -8.64
C GLY A 92 -3.75 -4.86 -9.90
N TYR A 93 -2.49 -4.44 -9.81
CA TYR A 93 -1.55 -4.47 -10.93
C TYR A 93 -1.31 -5.90 -11.45
N VAL A 94 -1.07 -6.88 -10.57
CA VAL A 94 -0.84 -8.27 -10.98
C VAL A 94 -2.07 -8.86 -11.70
N VAL A 95 -3.28 -8.51 -11.26
CA VAL A 95 -4.51 -9.06 -11.84
C VAL A 95 -4.92 -8.36 -13.13
N GLU A 96 -4.91 -7.02 -13.15
CA GLU A 96 -5.43 -6.22 -14.26
C GLU A 96 -4.34 -5.79 -15.26
N GLY A 97 -3.07 -5.76 -14.84
CA GLY A 97 -1.96 -5.24 -15.65
C GLY A 97 -1.93 -3.71 -15.78
N ASP A 98 -2.80 -3.01 -15.05
CA ASP A 98 -2.94 -1.54 -15.11
C ASP A 98 -1.84 -0.84 -14.30
N LYS A 99 -1.01 -0.05 -15.00
CA LYS A 99 0.12 0.67 -14.40
C LYS A 99 -0.32 1.86 -13.54
N ASP A 100 -1.55 2.33 -13.67
CA ASP A 100 -2.05 3.45 -12.86
C ASP A 100 -2.10 3.09 -11.37
N TYR A 101 -2.32 1.80 -11.04
CA TYR A 101 -2.20 1.30 -9.67
C TYR A 101 -0.79 1.48 -9.11
N ILE A 102 0.23 1.19 -9.91
CA ILE A 102 1.64 1.38 -9.51
C ILE A 102 1.95 2.85 -9.34
N GLN A 103 1.51 3.70 -10.28
CA GLN A 103 1.71 5.15 -10.17
C GLN A 103 1.07 5.72 -8.91
N LYS A 104 -0.15 5.29 -8.58
CA LYS A 104 -0.83 5.71 -7.36
C LYS A 104 -0.15 5.20 -6.08
N CYS A 105 0.32 3.96 -6.09
CA CYS A 105 1.10 3.40 -4.98
C CYS A 105 2.38 4.22 -4.73
N LYS A 106 3.12 4.52 -5.80
CA LYS A 106 4.33 5.34 -5.75
C LYS A 106 4.04 6.77 -5.28
N PHE A 107 2.93 7.35 -5.71
CA PHE A 107 2.46 8.64 -5.19
C PHE A 107 2.36 8.63 -3.67
N PHE A 108 1.67 7.66 -3.07
CA PHE A 108 1.57 7.58 -1.61
C PHE A 108 2.89 7.34 -0.90
N LEU A 109 3.76 6.48 -1.46
CA LEU A 109 5.09 6.22 -0.90
C LEU A 109 5.95 7.49 -0.88
N PHE A 110 6.11 8.14 -2.03
CA PHE A 110 7.00 9.29 -2.15
C PHE A 110 6.44 10.54 -1.49
N ASP A 111 5.12 10.74 -1.54
CA ASP A 111 4.48 11.85 -0.83
C ASP A 111 4.68 11.72 0.69
N TRP A 112 4.55 10.52 1.26
CA TRP A 112 4.85 10.28 2.67
C TRP A 112 6.33 10.54 3.00
N ILE A 113 7.26 10.04 2.17
CA ILE A 113 8.71 10.24 2.37
C ILE A 113 9.06 11.73 2.36
N GLU A 114 8.42 12.50 1.48
CA GLU A 114 8.68 13.93 1.32
C GLU A 114 8.12 14.75 2.49
N GLN A 115 6.90 14.44 2.94
CA GLN A 115 6.21 15.20 3.97
C GLN A 115 6.62 14.81 5.40
N VAL A 116 6.86 13.52 5.68
CA VAL A 116 7.10 13.03 7.04
C VAL A 116 8.60 12.93 7.34
N ARG A 117 9.16 14.02 7.88
CA ARG A 117 10.60 14.14 8.18
C ARG A 117 10.96 13.93 9.65
N GLU A 118 10.01 14.12 10.56
CA GLU A 118 10.24 14.00 12.00
C GLU A 118 9.74 12.67 12.54
N PHE A 119 10.60 11.99 13.30
CA PHE A 119 10.31 10.68 13.89
C PHE A 119 10.20 10.80 15.41
N SER A 120 9.00 10.54 15.90
CA SER A 120 8.70 10.49 17.33
C SER A 120 7.80 9.29 17.66
N PRO A 121 8.05 8.57 18.78
CA PRO A 121 7.17 7.50 19.25
C PRO A 121 5.75 7.94 19.61
N GLN A 122 5.53 9.25 19.84
CA GLN A 122 4.23 9.83 20.16
C GLN A 122 3.51 10.47 18.94
N SER A 123 4.14 10.43 17.76
CA SER A 123 3.58 11.02 16.54
C SER A 123 2.45 10.18 15.95
N LEU A 124 1.44 10.85 15.41
CA LEU A 124 0.37 10.25 14.60
C LEU A 124 0.91 9.53 13.34
N MET A 125 2.09 9.92 12.86
CA MET A 125 2.68 9.42 11.62
C MET A 125 3.76 8.36 11.84
N THR A 126 4.49 8.46 12.95
CA THR A 126 5.74 7.72 13.15
C THR A 126 5.82 6.95 14.46
N ARG A 127 4.71 6.71 15.18
CA ARG A 127 4.78 5.86 16.39
C ARG A 127 5.41 4.51 16.07
N THR A 128 6.10 3.93 17.05
CA THR A 128 6.99 2.76 16.85
C THR A 128 6.27 1.59 16.19
N LEU A 129 5.04 1.29 16.62
CA LEU A 129 4.23 0.20 16.07
C LEU A 129 3.93 0.40 14.58
N ASP A 130 3.37 1.55 14.21
CA ASP A 130 2.97 1.81 12.82
C ASP A 130 4.20 1.91 11.91
N THR A 131 5.31 2.48 12.41
CA THR A 131 6.58 2.51 11.67
C THR A 131 7.11 1.09 11.41
N GLY A 132 7.01 0.18 12.37
CA GLY A 132 7.39 -1.22 12.18
C GLY A 132 6.53 -1.91 11.12
N ILE A 133 5.21 -1.74 11.19
CA ILE A 133 4.25 -2.29 10.22
C ILE A 133 4.51 -1.72 8.82
N ARG A 134 4.62 -0.39 8.70
CA ARG A 134 4.91 0.32 7.45
C ARG A 134 6.21 -0.16 6.83
N SER A 135 7.28 -0.29 7.62
CA SER A 135 8.57 -0.79 7.14
C SER A 135 8.46 -2.20 6.54
N PHE A 136 7.68 -3.08 7.16
CA PHE A 136 7.48 -4.44 6.65
C PHE A 136 6.66 -4.45 5.35
N SER A 137 5.61 -3.62 5.28
CA SER A 137 4.81 -3.44 4.06
C SER A 137 5.64 -2.84 2.92
N TRP A 138 6.44 -1.81 3.21
CA TRP A 138 7.32 -1.16 2.24
C TRP A 138 8.41 -2.07 1.73
N LEU A 139 9.00 -2.92 2.59
CA LEU A 139 9.95 -3.93 2.14
C LEU A 139 9.33 -4.86 1.10
N LYS A 140 8.12 -5.37 1.35
CA LYS A 140 7.39 -6.21 0.37
C LYS A 140 7.10 -5.44 -0.93
N LEU A 141 6.65 -4.20 -0.84
CA LEU A 141 6.38 -3.34 -1.98
C LEU A 141 7.63 -3.13 -2.82
N LEU A 142 8.74 -2.69 -2.20
CA LEU A 142 10.01 -2.48 -2.87
C LEU A 142 10.47 -3.74 -3.62
N LEU A 143 10.37 -4.90 -2.97
CA LEU A 143 10.72 -6.17 -3.57
C LEU A 143 9.83 -6.48 -4.79
N LEU A 144 8.52 -6.29 -4.70
CA LEU A 144 7.61 -6.51 -5.83
C LEU A 144 7.81 -5.49 -6.96
N LEU A 145 8.03 -4.22 -6.64
CA LEU A 145 8.31 -3.17 -7.62
C LEU A 145 9.61 -3.45 -8.38
N LEU A 146 10.65 -3.92 -7.68
CA LEU A 146 11.90 -4.39 -8.32
C LEU A 146 11.68 -5.61 -9.21
N LYS A 147 10.88 -6.59 -8.75
CA LYS A 147 10.55 -7.78 -9.54
C LYS A 147 9.87 -7.42 -10.85
N PHE A 148 8.89 -6.53 -10.82
CA PHE A 148 8.14 -6.14 -12.00
C PHE A 148 8.79 -5.02 -12.82
N ASP A 149 10.00 -4.55 -12.46
CA ASP A 149 10.71 -3.44 -13.12
C ASP A 149 9.87 -2.15 -13.16
N MET A 150 9.25 -1.82 -12.02
CA MET A 150 8.31 -0.70 -11.84
C MET A 150 8.93 0.54 -11.19
N LEU A 151 10.25 0.52 -10.96
CA LEU A 151 11.03 1.64 -10.43
C LEU A 151 11.92 2.24 -11.52
N GLU A 152 11.94 3.56 -11.58
CA GLU A 152 12.88 4.33 -12.38
C GLU A 152 14.25 4.40 -11.70
N GLU A 153 15.31 4.70 -12.45
CA GLU A 153 16.66 4.80 -11.90
C GLU A 153 16.80 5.86 -10.80
N LYS A 154 16.06 6.96 -10.90
CA LYS A 154 16.02 8.03 -9.88
C LYS A 154 15.32 7.62 -8.58
N GLU A 155 14.59 6.51 -8.59
CA GLU A 155 13.78 6.00 -7.47
C GLU A 155 14.46 4.81 -6.76
N LEU A 156 15.61 4.36 -7.28
CA LEU A 156 16.46 3.34 -6.69
C LEU A 156 17.53 3.96 -5.78
#